data_AF-A0A935JMZ3-F1
#
_entry.id   AF-A0A935JMZ3-F1
#
_cell.length_a   1.000
_cell.length_b   1.000
_cell.length_c   1.000
_cell.angle_alpha   90.00
_cell.angle_beta   90.00
_cell.angle_gamma   90.00
#
_symmetry.space_group_name_H-M   'P 1'
#
loop_
_entity.id
_entity.type
_entity.pdbx_description
1 polymer ?
#
loop_
_entity_poly.entity_id
_entity_poly.type
_entity_poly.pdbx_seq_one_letter_code
_entity_poly.pdbx_strand_id
1 'polypeptide(L)'
;MTTTIQYDLFNQPVIPDFEGADYQSTFDKVRLTGQLLRIFNLMKDGNWRSLDEISNLTGDPHASISAQLRNLRKHRFGGHEVLRQPRGNRFHGLFEYKLIENKLS
;
A
#
# COMPACT_ATOMS: atom_id res chain seq x y z
N MET A 1 13.19 13.58 -14.24
CA MET A 1 12.61 13.41 -12.89
C MET A 1 13.32 12.22 -12.28
N THR A 2 14.26 12.45 -11.38
CA THR A 2 15.19 11.42 -10.89
C THR A 2 14.64 10.83 -9.60
N THR A 3 14.33 9.54 -9.59
CA THR A 3 13.93 8.84 -8.36
C THR A 3 15.13 8.75 -7.43
N THR A 4 15.11 9.48 -6.30
CA THR A 4 16.16 9.40 -5.28
C THR A 4 16.05 8.07 -4.54
N ILE A 5 17.00 7.17 -4.77
CA ILE A 5 17.13 5.93 -3.99
C ILE A 5 17.82 6.27 -2.66
N GLN A 6 17.18 5.94 -1.54
CA GLN A 6 17.75 6.10 -0.20
C GLN A 6 18.72 4.94 0.09
N TYR A 7 19.90 5.23 0.64
CA TYR A 7 20.93 4.25 0.98
C TYR A 7 21.10 4.17 2.51
N ASP A 8 21.44 2.98 3.03
CA ASP A 8 21.72 2.76 4.45
C ASP A 8 23.16 3.17 4.83
N LEU A 9 23.51 3.01 6.11
CA LEU A 9 24.85 3.33 6.64
C LEU A 9 25.98 2.49 6.01
N PHE A 10 25.65 1.44 5.25
CA PHE A 10 26.58 0.59 4.51
C PHE A 10 26.52 0.80 2.99
N ASN A 11 25.88 1.90 2.55
CA ASN A 11 25.73 2.25 1.14
C ASN A 11 24.99 1.18 0.31
N GLN A 12 24.09 0.42 0.95
CA GLN A 12 23.16 -0.47 0.28
C GLN A 12 21.83 0.24 0.06
N PRO A 13 21.14 0.01 -1.08
CA PRO A 13 19.82 0.60 -1.29
C PRO A 13 18.86 0.13 -0.18
N VAL A 14 18.21 1.08 0.49
CA VAL A 14 17.18 0.81 1.49
C VAL A 14 15.96 0.27 0.77
N ILE A 15 15.93 -1.05 0.61
CA ILE A 15 14.74 -1.71 0.09
C ILE A 15 13.74 -1.80 1.26
N PRO A 16 12.49 -1.34 1.10
CA PRO A 16 11.51 -1.37 2.18
C PRO A 16 11.32 -2.79 2.70
N ASP A 17 11.53 -2.98 4.01
CA ASP A 17 11.34 -4.28 4.65
C ASP A 17 9.88 -4.45 5.12
N PHE A 18 9.34 -5.65 4.91
CA PHE A 18 7.99 -6.02 5.33
C PHE A 18 8.05 -6.70 6.70
N GLU A 19 7.09 -6.42 7.58
CA GLU A 19 7.03 -6.98 8.94
C GLU A 19 5.88 -8.00 9.05
N GLY A 20 6.14 -9.19 9.60
CA GLY A 20 5.15 -10.24 9.88
C GLY A 20 5.82 -11.52 10.41
N ALA A 21 5.14 -12.25 11.30
CA ALA A 21 5.71 -13.44 11.97
C ALA A 21 6.06 -14.59 11.00
N ASP A 22 5.38 -14.66 9.86
CA ASP A 22 5.58 -15.67 8.82
C ASP A 22 6.39 -15.17 7.61
N TYR A 23 7.07 -14.02 7.73
CA TYR A 23 7.80 -13.38 6.63
C TYR A 23 9.09 -14.13 6.27
N GLN A 24 9.18 -14.63 5.03
CA GLN A 24 10.41 -15.17 4.46
C GLN A 24 10.99 -14.21 3.41
N SER A 25 12.05 -13.49 3.77
CA SER A 25 12.52 -12.33 2.97
C SER A 25 12.89 -12.66 1.51
N THR A 26 13.34 -13.88 1.21
CA THR A 26 13.73 -14.31 -0.14
C THR A 26 12.54 -14.43 -1.12
N PHE A 27 11.38 -14.89 -0.66
CA PHE A 27 10.20 -15.10 -1.52
C PHE A 27 9.17 -13.98 -1.36
N ASP A 28 9.02 -13.46 -0.14
CA ASP A 28 7.98 -12.48 0.16
C ASP A 28 8.36 -11.07 -0.25
N LYS A 29 9.64 -10.71 -0.29
CA LYS A 29 10.06 -9.35 -0.65
C LYS A 29 9.68 -9.00 -2.09
N VAL A 30 9.94 -9.88 -3.06
CA VAL A 30 9.58 -9.64 -4.47
C VAL A 30 8.07 -9.59 -4.64
N ARG A 31 7.35 -10.56 -4.06
CA ARG A 31 5.88 -10.67 -4.16
C ARG A 31 5.16 -9.51 -3.47
N LEU A 32 5.53 -9.18 -2.24
CA LEU A 32 4.92 -8.10 -1.45
C LEU A 32 5.26 -6.72 -2.01
N THR A 33 6.47 -6.53 -2.56
CA THR A 33 6.80 -5.30 -3.29
C THR A 33 5.92 -5.16 -4.54
N GLY A 34 5.72 -6.25 -5.29
CA GLY A 34 4.83 -6.25 -6.45
C GLY A 34 3.37 -5.96 -6.10
N GLN A 35 2.87 -6.55 -5.02
CA GLN A 35 1.51 -6.30 -4.52
C GLN A 35 1.31 -4.87 -4.04
N LEU A 36 2.24 -4.35 -3.22
CA LEU A 36 2.22 -2.97 -2.78
C LEU A 36 2.20 -2.01 -3.98
N LEU A 37 3.04 -2.26 -4.98
CA LEU A 37 3.11 -1.45 -6.20
C LEU A 37 1.81 -1.49 -7.01
N ARG A 38 1.17 -2.66 -7.17
CA ARG A 38 -0.13 -2.77 -7.86
C ARG A 38 -1.20 -1.94 -7.16
N ILE A 39 -1.33 -2.12 -5.84
CA ILE A 39 -2.32 -1.40 -5.03
C ILE A 39 -2.06 0.11 -5.05
N PHE A 40 -0.79 0.53 -4.93
CA PHE A 40 -0.41 1.93 -5.05
C PHE A 40 -0.81 2.50 -6.41
N ASN A 41 -0.44 1.84 -7.51
CA ASN A 41 -0.74 2.32 -8.85
C ASN A 41 -2.24 2.41 -9.13
N LEU A 42 -3.05 1.53 -8.54
CA LEU A 42 -4.51 1.63 -8.62
C LEU A 42 -5.05 2.81 -7.81
N MET A 43 -4.59 2.96 -6.57
CA MET A 43 -5.18 3.91 -5.61
C MET A 43 -4.68 5.35 -5.78
N LYS A 44 -3.52 5.56 -6.41
CA LYS A 44 -2.90 6.90 -6.58
C LYS A 44 -3.74 7.89 -7.40
N ASP A 45 -4.77 7.41 -8.09
CA ASP A 45 -5.74 8.29 -8.76
C ASP A 45 -6.68 9.03 -7.79
N GLY A 46 -6.65 8.68 -6.50
CA GLY A 46 -7.43 9.35 -5.47
C GLY A 46 -8.93 9.05 -5.52
N ASN A 47 -9.34 7.98 -6.18
CA ASN A 47 -10.73 7.53 -6.16
C ASN A 47 -11.04 6.70 -4.90
N TRP A 48 -12.27 6.84 -4.39
CA TRP A 48 -12.77 6.01 -3.29
C TRP A 48 -13.07 4.60 -3.79
N ARG A 49 -12.53 3.59 -3.10
CA ARG A 49 -12.77 2.17 -3.42
C ARG A 49 -12.98 1.31 -2.20
N SER A 50 -13.88 0.33 -2.29
CA SER A 50 -14.02 -0.74 -1.29
C SER A 50 -12.89 -1.77 -1.41
N LEU A 51 -12.77 -2.67 -0.41
CA LEU A 51 -11.83 -3.79 -0.52
C LEU A 51 -12.18 -4.74 -1.68
N ASP A 52 -13.47 -4.96 -1.93
CA ASP A 52 -13.93 -5.80 -3.05
C ASP A 52 -13.51 -5.20 -4.40
N GLU A 53 -13.66 -3.89 -4.58
CA GLU A 53 -13.27 -3.21 -5.81
C GLU A 53 -11.76 -3.28 -6.04
N ILE A 54 -10.98 -3.06 -4.98
CA ILE A 54 -9.51 -3.18 -5.05
C ILE A 54 -9.13 -4.63 -5.37
N SER A 55 -9.75 -5.61 -4.72
CA SER A 55 -9.54 -7.04 -4.95
C SER A 55 -9.84 -7.42 -6.40
N ASN A 56 -10.99 -7.02 -6.93
CA ASN A 56 -11.39 -7.31 -8.30
C ASN A 56 -10.45 -6.71 -9.35
N LEU A 57 -9.87 -5.53 -9.08
CA LEU A 57 -8.98 -4.83 -10.00
C LEU A 57 -7.52 -5.27 -9.90
N THR A 58 -7.08 -5.75 -8.73
CA THR A 58 -5.67 -6.13 -8.49
C THR A 58 -5.44 -7.64 -8.46
N GLY A 59 -6.49 -8.43 -8.22
CA GLY A 59 -6.43 -9.85 -7.93
C GLY A 59 -5.87 -10.19 -6.54
N ASP A 60 -5.69 -9.19 -5.67
CA ASP A 60 -5.07 -9.37 -4.35
C ASP A 60 -6.12 -9.60 -3.24
N PRO A 61 -5.88 -10.48 -2.25
CA PRO A 61 -6.86 -10.80 -1.22
C PRO A 61 -7.03 -9.65 -0.21
N HIS A 62 -8.22 -9.52 0.38
CA HIS A 62 -8.59 -8.41 1.27
C HIS A 62 -7.64 -8.19 2.45
N ALA A 63 -7.16 -9.27 3.07
CA ALA A 63 -6.22 -9.20 4.18
C ALA A 63 -4.90 -8.54 3.75
N SER A 64 -4.40 -8.95 2.58
CA SER A 64 -3.20 -8.36 1.98
C SER A 64 -3.42 -6.91 1.57
N ILE A 65 -4.55 -6.58 0.91
CA ILE A 65 -4.89 -5.20 0.57
C ILE A 65 -4.90 -4.31 1.81
N SER A 66 -5.56 -4.76 2.87
CA SER A 66 -5.63 -4.03 4.14
C SER A 66 -4.24 -3.80 4.74
N ALA A 67 -3.35 -4.80 4.66
CA ALA A 67 -1.97 -4.66 5.10
C ALA A 67 -1.20 -3.64 4.24
N GLN A 68 -1.34 -3.67 2.93
CA GLN A 68 -0.65 -2.72 2.04
C GLN A 68 -1.17 -1.30 2.18
N LEU A 69 -2.49 -1.09 2.34
CA LEU A 69 -3.06 0.23 2.66
C LEU A 69 -2.56 0.80 4.01
N ARG A 70 -2.14 -0.05 4.95
CA ARG A 70 -1.42 0.40 6.16
C ARG A 70 0.04 0.71 5.86
N ASN A 71 0.71 -0.13 5.05
CA ASN A 71 2.10 0.11 4.67
C ASN A 71 2.29 1.43 3.93
N LEU A 72 1.41 1.79 2.99
CA LEU A 72 1.47 3.06 2.24
C LEU A 72 1.54 4.32 3.14
N ARG A 73 1.07 4.23 4.40
CA ARG A 73 1.14 5.33 5.37
C ARG A 73 2.49 5.48 6.03
N LYS A 74 3.31 4.43 6.05
CA LYS A 74 4.63 4.47 6.69
C LYS A 74 5.59 5.23 5.78
N HIS A 75 6.48 6.02 6.38
CA HIS A 75 7.43 6.86 5.65
C HIS A 75 8.28 6.07 4.63
N ARG A 76 8.75 4.87 5.02
CA ARG A 76 9.53 3.97 4.16
C ARG A 76 8.81 3.44 2.91
N PHE A 77 7.50 3.66 2.80
CA PHE A 77 6.68 3.28 1.65
C PHE A 77 5.99 4.51 1.00
N GLY A 78 6.54 5.71 1.21
CA GLY A 78 6.06 6.96 0.61
C GLY A 78 5.32 7.89 1.59
N GLY A 79 4.95 7.41 2.78
CA GLY A 79 4.32 8.24 3.81
C GLY A 79 3.04 8.91 3.33
N HIS A 80 2.24 8.20 2.53
CA HIS A 80 1.01 8.72 1.96
C HIS A 80 -0.13 8.76 3.00
N GLU A 81 -1.18 9.52 2.71
CA GLU A 81 -2.39 9.50 3.54
C GLU A 81 -3.40 8.52 2.95
N VAL A 82 -4.00 7.68 3.80
CA VAL A 82 -5.09 6.77 3.41
C VAL A 82 -6.32 7.10 4.24
N LEU A 83 -7.28 7.74 3.59
CA LEU A 83 -8.58 8.05 4.17
C LEU A 83 -9.48 6.80 4.18
N ARG A 84 -10.41 6.76 5.13
CA ARG A 84 -11.40 5.67 5.27
C ARG A 84 -12.74 6.26 5.66
N GLN A 85 -13.81 5.84 4.99
CA GLN A 85 -15.18 6.22 5.34
C GLN A 85 -16.16 5.07 5.14
N PRO A 86 -17.30 5.05 5.85
CA PRO A 86 -18.36 4.08 5.57
C PRO A 86 -18.96 4.36 4.19
N ARG A 87 -19.21 3.30 3.42
CA ARG A 87 -19.88 3.40 2.11
C ARG A 87 -21.38 3.22 2.30
N GLY A 88 -22.15 4.23 1.89
CA GLY A 88 -23.61 4.20 1.98
C GLY A 88 -24.12 4.17 3.43
N ASN A 89 -25.16 3.36 3.68
CA ASN A 89 -25.76 3.29 5.01
C ASN A 89 -24.84 2.55 6.00
N ARG A 90 -24.51 3.19 7.13
CA ARG A 90 -23.59 2.66 8.16
C ARG A 90 -23.99 1.30 8.74
N PHE A 91 -25.27 0.93 8.66
CA PHE A 91 -25.75 -0.39 9.12
C PHE A 91 -25.15 -1.57 8.35
N HIS A 92 -24.67 -1.38 7.11
CA HIS A 92 -24.11 -2.46 6.31
C HIS A 92 -22.61 -2.73 6.58
N GLY A 93 -21.95 -1.88 7.37
CA GLY A 93 -20.56 -2.09 7.81
C GLY A 93 -19.49 -2.00 6.71
N LEU A 94 -19.86 -1.66 5.47
CA LEU A 94 -18.92 -1.55 4.36
C LEU A 94 -18.11 -0.24 4.45
N PHE A 95 -16.80 -0.34 4.22
CA PHE A 95 -15.89 0.80 4.19
C PHE A 95 -15.24 0.94 2.82
N GLU A 96 -14.94 2.18 2.45
CA GLU A 96 -14.12 2.52 1.31
C GLU A 96 -12.91 3.37 1.73
N TYR A 97 -11.91 3.35 0.87
CA TYR A 97 -10.59 3.90 1.11
C TYR A 97 -10.21 4.81 -0.05
N LYS A 98 -9.43 5.85 0.24
CA LYS A 98 -8.85 6.74 -0.76
C LYS A 98 -7.41 7.05 -0.38
N LEU A 99 -6.51 6.99 -1.35
CA LEU A 99 -5.12 7.38 -1.18
C LEU A 99 -4.96 8.85 -1.58
N ILE A 100 -4.34 9.65 -0.72
CA ILE A 100 -3.79 10.95 -1.07
C ILE A 100 -2.29 10.76 -1.19
N GLU A 101 -1.80 10.83 -2.42
CA GLU A 101 -0.37 10.69 -2.70
C GLU A 101 0.37 11.86 -2.04
N ASN A 102 1.24 11.53 -1.10
CA ASN A 102 2.25 12.45 -0.59
C ASN A 102 3.27 12.76 -1.69
N LYS A 103 3.11 13.91 -2.35
CA LYS A 103 3.99 14.40 -3.44
C LYS A 103 5.16 15.22 -2.92
N LEU A 104 5.81 14.81 -1.83
CA LEU A 104 7.00 15.52 -1.34
C LEU A 104 7.94 15.78 -2.53
N SER A 105 8.11 17.08 -2.80
CA SER A 105 8.74 17.70 -3.97
C SER A 105 10.24 17.50 -4.01
#